data_AF-A0A6A6NEM9-F1
#
_entry.id   AF-A0A6A6NEM9-F1
#
_cell.length_a   1.000
_cell.length_b   1.000
_cell.length_c   1.000
_cell.angle_alpha   90.00
_cell.angle_beta   90.00
_cell.angle_gamma   90.00
#
_symmetry.space_group_name_H-M   'P 1'
#
loop_
_entity.id
_entity.type
_entity.pdbx_description
1 polymer ?
#
loop_
_entity_poly.entity_id
_entity_poly.type
_entity_poly.pdbx_seq_one_letter_code
_entity_poly.pdbx_strand_id
1 'polypeptide(L)'
;MVRMLGRSTFHDTALTSSRDLYYLGGEWRAVYALQNSNGIVEEATEEELMDAMAQADSTGMFICPHTGVALTALTKLRNSGVITSNDRTVVVSTAHGLKFTQSKIDYHSSDIKDMACRFANPPVSVKADFGSVMDVLKKYLLSKES
;
A
#
# COMPACT_ATOMS: atom_id res chain seq x y z
N MET A 1 -10.07 -13.32 14.42
CA MET A 1 -10.34 -12.28 13.39
C MET A 1 -9.66 -11.01 13.85
N VAL A 2 -8.42 -10.77 13.41
CA VAL A 2 -7.69 -9.54 13.72
C VAL A 2 -8.32 -8.42 12.89
N ARG A 3 -8.88 -7.42 13.56
CA ARG A 3 -9.44 -6.23 12.91
C ARG A 3 -8.41 -5.13 12.97
N MET A 4 -8.08 -4.62 11.80
CA MET A 4 -6.94 -3.76 11.56
C MET A 4 -7.41 -2.40 11.05
N LEU A 5 -6.85 -1.34 11.62
CA LEU A 5 -6.98 0.00 11.07
C LEU A 5 -5.59 0.47 10.64
N GLY A 6 -5.42 0.70 9.34
CA GLY A 6 -4.21 1.31 8.80
C GLY A 6 -4.32 2.83 8.82
N ARG A 7 -3.26 3.51 9.29
CA ARG A 7 -3.13 4.98 9.24
C ARG A 7 -2.19 5.43 8.12
N SER A 8 -2.55 6.49 7.41
CA SER A 8 -1.66 7.23 6.49
C SER A 8 -1.31 8.59 7.07
N THR A 9 -0.10 9.08 6.85
CA THR A 9 0.33 10.44 7.19
C THR A 9 -0.36 11.54 6.36
N PHE A 10 -1.06 11.17 5.28
CA PHE A 10 -1.77 12.10 4.39
C PHE A 10 -2.83 12.98 5.08
N HIS A 11 -3.39 12.51 6.21
CA HIS A 11 -4.31 13.27 7.05
C HIS A 11 -4.24 12.72 8.49
N ASP A 12 -3.36 13.19 9.39
CA ASP A 12 -3.85 13.52 10.74
C ASP A 12 -2.88 14.22 11.71
N THR A 13 -3.54 14.94 12.62
CA THR A 13 -3.03 15.55 13.84
C THR A 13 -2.80 14.48 14.92
N ALA A 14 -1.86 14.75 15.83
CA ALA A 14 -1.25 13.80 16.75
C ALA A 14 -2.21 12.99 17.65
N LEU A 15 -2.12 11.66 17.56
CA LEU A 15 -2.53 10.72 18.62
C LEU A 15 -1.31 10.35 19.48
N THR A 16 -0.70 11.35 20.11
CA THR A 16 0.34 11.10 21.12
C THR A 16 -0.22 11.37 22.51
N SER A 17 -0.36 10.29 23.28
CA SER A 17 -0.12 10.28 24.72
C SER A 17 -0.86 11.34 25.54
N SER A 18 -2.12 11.05 25.91
CA SER A 18 -2.65 11.30 27.26
C SER A 18 -4.07 10.74 27.36
N ARG A 19 -4.39 10.09 28.48
CA ARG A 19 -5.72 9.51 28.77
C ARG A 19 -6.86 10.55 28.79
N ASP A 20 -6.53 11.83 28.67
CA ASP A 20 -7.47 12.95 28.83
C ASP A 20 -7.90 13.63 27.50
N LEU A 21 -7.32 13.25 26.35
CA LEU A 21 -7.64 13.87 25.04
C LEU A 21 -8.69 13.13 24.20
N TYR A 22 -9.16 11.95 24.64
CA TYR A 22 -10.10 11.09 23.88
C TYR A 22 -11.50 11.69 23.64
N TYR A 23 -11.81 12.85 24.21
CA TYR A 23 -13.15 13.45 24.14
C TYR A 23 -13.32 14.61 23.15
N LEU A 24 -12.24 15.09 22.51
CA LEU A 24 -12.31 16.30 21.67
C LEU A 24 -12.27 16.04 20.15
N GLY A 25 -11.87 14.85 19.71
CA GLY A 25 -11.99 14.39 18.32
C GLY A 25 -12.88 13.15 18.26
N GLY A 26 -13.73 12.99 17.23
CA GLY A 26 -14.75 11.94 17.11
C GLY A 26 -14.27 10.47 17.06
N GLU A 27 -13.08 10.19 17.56
CA GLU A 27 -12.32 8.94 17.50
C GLU A 27 -12.76 7.89 18.53
N TRP A 28 -13.57 8.28 19.52
CA TRP A 28 -14.07 7.35 20.56
C TRP A 28 -14.74 6.11 19.98
N ARG A 29 -15.38 6.22 18.81
CA ARG A 29 -15.99 5.08 18.11
C ARG A 29 -14.96 4.05 17.66
N ALA A 30 -13.80 4.51 17.19
CA ALA A 30 -12.71 3.64 16.77
C ALA A 30 -12.09 2.93 17.99
N VAL A 31 -11.82 3.67 19.06
CA VAL A 31 -11.29 3.10 20.31
C VAL A 31 -12.26 2.06 20.88
N TYR A 32 -13.56 2.39 20.94
CA TYR A 32 -14.60 1.48 21.39
C TYR A 32 -14.66 0.20 20.54
N ALA A 33 -14.63 0.33 19.21
CA ALA A 33 -14.67 -0.83 18.32
C ALA A 33 -13.41 -1.72 18.45
N LEU A 34 -12.23 -1.13 18.59
CA LEU A 34 -10.97 -1.86 18.75
C LEU A 34 -10.94 -2.63 20.08
N GLN A 35 -11.31 -1.98 21.19
CA GLN A 35 -11.37 -2.63 22.50
C GLN A 35 -12.36 -3.81 22.51
N ASN A 36 -13.54 -3.65 21.92
CA ASN A 36 -14.56 -4.70 21.87
C ASN A 36 -14.25 -5.84 20.88
N SER A 37 -13.31 -5.64 19.95
CA SER A 37 -12.96 -6.65 18.94
C SER A 37 -11.56 -7.24 19.09
N ASN A 38 -10.85 -6.88 20.18
CA ASN A 38 -9.43 -7.18 20.35
C ASN A 38 -8.62 -6.74 19.10
N GLY A 39 -8.94 -5.56 18.59
CA GLY A 39 -8.39 -4.99 17.37
C GLY A 39 -7.02 -4.36 17.59
N ILE A 40 -6.29 -4.19 16.49
CA ILE A 40 -4.92 -3.69 16.47
C ILE A 40 -4.85 -2.48 15.54
N VAL A 41 -4.02 -1.51 15.91
CA VAL A 41 -3.69 -0.34 15.10
C VAL A 41 -2.25 -0.47 14.65
N GLU A 42 -2.00 -0.18 13.38
CA GLU A 42 -0.69 -0.19 12.76
C GLU A 42 -0.60 0.95 11.75
N GLU A 43 0.63 1.34 11.44
CA GLU A 43 0.94 2.51 10.64
C GLU A 43 1.77 2.10 9.41
N ALA A 44 1.61 2.85 8.32
CA ALA A 44 2.43 2.72 7.13
C ALA A 44 3.03 4.08 6.79
N THR A 45 4.32 4.11 6.44
CA THR A 45 4.93 5.31 5.87
C THR A 45 4.41 5.54 4.44
N GLU A 46 4.60 6.76 3.92
CA GLU A 46 4.26 7.07 2.52
C GLU A 46 5.00 6.17 1.51
N GLU A 47 6.27 5.85 1.76
CA GLU A 47 7.01 4.92 0.90
C GLU A 47 6.43 3.50 1.02
N GLU A 48 6.18 3.01 2.24
CA GLU A 48 5.65 1.66 2.44
C GLU A 48 4.26 1.47 1.80
N LEU A 49 3.36 2.46 1.91
CA LEU A 49 2.02 2.35 1.34
C LEU A 49 2.04 2.39 -0.19
N MET A 50 2.90 3.21 -0.78
CA MET A 50 3.04 3.31 -2.24
C MET A 50 3.71 2.07 -2.83
N ASP A 51 4.74 1.53 -2.15
CA ASP A 51 5.39 0.28 -2.53
C ASP A 51 4.43 -0.92 -2.43
N ALA A 52 3.64 -1.01 -1.35
CA ALA A 52 2.61 -2.04 -1.21
C ALA A 52 1.52 -1.92 -2.28
N MET A 53 1.16 -0.68 -2.65
CA MET A 53 0.22 -0.43 -3.74
C MET A 53 0.76 -0.91 -5.09
N ALA A 54 2.00 -0.55 -5.45
CA ALA A 54 2.62 -0.98 -6.69
C ALA A 54 2.77 -2.52 -6.77
N GLN A 55 3.11 -3.17 -5.65
CA GLN A 55 3.15 -4.63 -5.58
C GLN A 55 1.77 -5.26 -5.77
N ALA A 56 0.73 -4.75 -5.11
CA ALA A 56 -0.64 -5.25 -5.29
C ALA A 56 -1.12 -5.10 -6.74
N ASP A 57 -0.87 -3.93 -7.34
CA ASP A 57 -1.25 -3.66 -8.73
C ASP A 57 -0.50 -4.58 -9.72
N SER A 58 0.75 -4.94 -9.42
CA SER A 58 1.53 -5.90 -10.24
C SER A 58 0.91 -7.30 -10.30
N THR A 59 -0.01 -7.63 -9.37
CA THR A 59 -0.77 -8.89 -9.36
C THR A 59 -2.09 -8.82 -10.15
N GLY A 60 -2.35 -7.70 -10.82
CA GLY A 60 -3.58 -7.47 -11.61
C GLY A 60 -4.67 -6.71 -10.86
N MET A 61 -4.40 -6.21 -9.66
CA MET A 61 -5.31 -5.30 -8.95
C MET A 61 -5.14 -3.86 -9.45
N PHE A 62 -6.04 -2.98 -9.00
CA PHE A 62 -5.89 -1.54 -9.18
C PHE A 62 -6.44 -0.79 -7.96
N ILE A 63 -5.64 -0.78 -6.89
CA ILE A 63 -6.12 -0.42 -5.54
C ILE A 63 -5.95 1.07 -5.24
N CYS A 64 -6.67 1.57 -4.23
CA CYS A 64 -6.47 2.92 -3.70
C CYS A 64 -5.32 2.96 -2.65
N PRO A 65 -4.75 4.15 -2.36
CA PRO A 65 -3.67 4.30 -1.39
C PRO A 65 -3.98 3.72 0.00
N HIS A 66 -5.21 3.88 0.51
CA HIS A 66 -5.62 3.31 1.80
C HIS A 66 -5.62 1.77 1.81
N THR A 67 -5.81 1.14 0.64
CA THR A 67 -5.64 -0.32 0.55
C THR A 67 -4.15 -0.68 0.63
N GLY A 68 -3.25 0.15 0.09
CA GLY A 68 -1.80 0.03 0.28
C GLY A 68 -1.41 0.07 1.75
N VAL A 69 -1.93 1.04 2.52
CA VAL A 69 -1.74 1.10 3.98
C VAL A 69 -2.20 -0.20 4.65
N ALA A 70 -3.40 -0.69 4.32
CA ALA A 70 -3.93 -1.91 4.90
C ALA A 70 -3.08 -3.15 4.55
N LEU A 71 -2.51 -3.22 3.34
CA LEU A 71 -1.63 -4.31 2.92
C LEU A 71 -0.25 -4.24 3.57
N THR A 72 0.33 -3.05 3.73
CA THR A 72 1.57 -2.86 4.50
C THR A 72 1.37 -3.36 5.91
N ALA A 73 0.27 -2.95 6.53
CA ALA A 73 -0.02 -3.26 7.90
C ALA A 73 -0.33 -4.77 8.06
N LEU A 74 -1.08 -5.37 7.13
CA LEU A 74 -1.25 -6.82 7.04
C LEU A 74 0.10 -7.54 6.96
N THR A 75 1.02 -7.07 6.12
CA THR A 75 2.35 -7.65 5.95
C THR A 75 3.15 -7.59 7.26
N LYS A 76 3.13 -6.45 7.97
CA LYS A 76 3.76 -6.30 9.29
C LYS A 76 3.21 -7.29 10.30
N LEU A 77 1.89 -7.43 10.39
CA LEU A 77 1.23 -8.38 11.30
C LEU A 77 1.46 -9.85 10.93
N ARG A 78 1.62 -10.14 9.63
CA ARG A 78 1.98 -11.48 9.16
C ARG A 78 3.42 -11.83 9.53
N ASN A 79 4.33 -10.85 9.44
CA ASN A 79 5.74 -11.02 9.79
C ASN A 79 5.95 -11.14 11.31
N SER A 80 5.14 -10.45 12.13
CA SER A 80 5.18 -10.57 13.60
C SER A 80 4.45 -11.81 14.14
N GLY A 81 3.79 -12.59 13.28
CA GLY A 81 3.06 -13.80 13.65
C GLY A 81 1.70 -13.54 14.30
N VAL A 82 1.23 -12.29 14.34
CA VAL A 82 -0.10 -11.93 14.86
C VAL A 82 -1.21 -12.43 13.94
N ILE A 83 -0.99 -12.37 12.62
CA ILE A 83 -1.87 -12.99 11.61
C ILE A 83 -1.13 -14.17 11.00
N THR A 84 -1.74 -15.36 11.08
CA THR A 84 -1.13 -16.60 10.55
C THR A 84 -1.40 -16.77 9.05
N SER A 85 -0.64 -17.64 8.38
CA SER A 85 -0.82 -17.92 6.95
C SER A 85 -2.17 -18.56 6.60
N ASN A 86 -2.82 -19.20 7.57
CA ASN A 86 -4.10 -19.88 7.40
C ASN A 86 -5.30 -19.02 7.83
N ASP A 87 -5.05 -17.80 8.34
CA ASP A 87 -6.12 -16.92 8.77
C ASP A 87 -6.89 -16.37 7.57
N ARG A 88 -8.21 -16.54 7.62
CA ARG A 88 -9.11 -15.88 6.67
C ARG A 88 -9.11 -14.38 6.96
N THR A 89 -8.39 -13.62 6.14
CA THR A 89 -8.23 -12.18 6.27
C THR A 89 -8.98 -11.46 5.16
N VAL A 90 -9.66 -10.36 5.51
CA VAL A 90 -10.37 -9.50 4.56
C VAL A 90 -9.82 -8.08 4.67
N VAL A 91 -9.32 -7.55 3.56
CA VAL A 91 -8.90 -6.14 3.43
C VAL A 91 -10.05 -5.35 2.81
N VAL A 92 -10.39 -4.22 3.42
CA VAL A 92 -11.51 -3.37 2.97
C VAL A 92 -10.97 -2.26 2.09
N SER A 93 -11.30 -2.30 0.79
CA SER A 93 -11.02 -1.19 -0.13
C SER A 93 -12.19 -0.21 -0.12
N THR A 94 -11.95 1.02 0.34
CA THR A 94 -13.01 2.04 0.51
C THR A 94 -13.24 2.89 -0.72
N ALA A 95 -12.33 2.83 -1.70
CA ALA A 95 -12.39 3.64 -2.90
C ALA A 95 -11.77 2.91 -4.09
N HIS A 96 -12.28 3.20 -5.29
CA HIS A 96 -11.73 2.65 -6.52
C HIS A 96 -10.38 3.29 -6.85
N GLY A 97 -9.41 2.49 -7.30
CA GLY A 97 -8.08 2.99 -7.72
C GLY A 97 -8.10 4.03 -8.83
N LEU A 98 -9.16 4.10 -9.66
CA LEU A 98 -9.30 5.08 -10.74
C LEU A 98 -9.38 6.53 -10.25
N LYS A 99 -9.67 6.75 -8.97
CA LYS A 99 -9.60 8.08 -8.35
C LYS A 99 -8.17 8.56 -8.10
N PHE A 100 -7.18 7.67 -8.22
CA PHE A 100 -5.79 7.90 -7.82
C PHE A 100 -4.80 7.63 -8.95
N THR A 101 -5.23 7.78 -10.21
CA THR A 101 -4.36 7.56 -11.38
C THR A 101 -3.13 8.46 -11.35
N GLN A 102 -3.27 9.74 -10.98
CA GLN A 102 -2.14 10.67 -10.91
C GLN A 102 -1.06 10.18 -9.94
N SER A 103 -1.44 9.77 -8.73
CA SER A 103 -0.51 9.22 -7.74
C SER A 103 0.26 8.00 -8.26
N LYS A 104 -0.39 7.16 -9.08
CA LYS A 104 0.28 6.01 -9.71
C LYS A 104 1.19 6.42 -10.87
N ILE A 105 0.78 7.41 -11.66
CA ILE A 105 1.63 7.99 -12.72
C ILE A 105 2.91 8.51 -12.08
N ASP A 106 2.79 9.37 -11.06
CA ASP A 106 3.92 9.99 -10.38
C ASP A 106 4.86 8.93 -9.77
N TYR A 107 4.32 7.84 -9.20
CA TYR A 107 5.11 6.74 -8.67
C TYR A 107 5.87 5.98 -9.77
N HIS A 108 5.18 5.60 -10.87
CA HIS A 108 5.80 4.83 -11.94
C HIS A 108 6.70 5.67 -12.87
N SER A 109 6.59 7.00 -12.84
CA SER A 109 7.53 7.92 -13.48
C SER A 109 8.68 8.35 -12.56
N SER A 110 8.68 7.92 -11.30
CA SER A 110 9.67 8.33 -10.28
C SER A 110 9.70 9.84 -10.02
N ASP A 111 8.55 10.50 -10.14
CA ASP A 111 8.39 11.96 -9.94
C ASP A 111 7.94 12.34 -8.51
N ILE A 112 7.89 11.38 -7.59
CA ILE A 112 7.58 11.66 -6.17
C ILE A 112 8.87 12.05 -5.44
N LYS A 113 8.92 13.29 -4.96
CA LYS A 113 10.05 13.81 -4.19
C LYS A 113 10.31 12.97 -2.93
N ASP A 114 11.57 12.69 -2.65
CA ASP A 114 12.03 11.98 -1.45
C ASP A 114 11.49 10.53 -1.30
N MET A 115 11.10 9.89 -2.42
CA MET A 115 10.64 8.50 -2.47
C MET A 115 11.40 7.70 -3.53
N ALA A 116 11.88 6.49 -3.19
CA ALA A 116 12.71 5.70 -4.11
C ALA A 116 11.93 5.09 -5.28
N CYS A 117 10.61 4.93 -5.15
CA CYS A 117 9.73 4.33 -6.16
C CYS A 117 10.26 2.97 -6.66
N ARG A 118 10.58 2.07 -5.72
CA ARG A 118 11.37 0.84 -5.97
C ARG A 118 10.72 -0.12 -6.97
N PHE A 119 9.40 -0.06 -7.08
CA PHE A 119 8.60 -0.89 -7.98
C PHE A 119 8.06 -0.09 -9.17
N ALA A 120 8.68 1.03 -9.52
CA ALA A 120 8.33 1.80 -10.71
C ALA A 120 8.45 0.94 -11.98
N ASN A 121 7.54 1.14 -12.93
CA ASN A 121 7.47 0.39 -14.18
C ASN A 121 7.18 1.37 -15.34
N PRO A 122 8.13 2.28 -15.63
CA PRO A 122 7.95 3.26 -16.69
C PRO A 122 7.96 2.60 -18.08
N PRO A 123 7.32 3.21 -19.10
CA PRO A 123 7.46 2.78 -20.48
C PRO A 123 8.93 2.80 -20.93
N VAL A 124 9.36 1.73 -21.60
CA VAL A 124 10.71 1.64 -22.20
C VAL A 124 10.65 2.15 -23.64
N SER A 125 11.35 3.24 -23.94
CA SER A 125 11.46 3.78 -25.29
C SER A 125 12.41 2.95 -26.16
N VAL A 126 11.97 2.60 -27.37
CA VAL A 126 12.72 1.77 -28.32
C VAL A 126 12.58 2.33 -29.72
N LYS A 127 13.62 2.16 -30.56
CA LYS A 127 13.56 2.55 -31.97
C LYS A 127 12.49 1.73 -32.70
N ALA A 128 11.86 2.33 -33.71
CA ALA A 128 10.90 1.67 -34.60
C ALA A 128 11.62 0.70 -35.58
N ASP A 129 12.27 -0.31 -35.02
CA ASP A 129 13.08 -1.30 -35.70
C ASP A 129 12.80 -2.67 -35.07
N PHE A 130 12.60 -3.68 -35.91
CA PHE A 130 12.24 -5.03 -35.46
C PHE A 130 13.30 -5.63 -34.54
N GLY A 131 14.59 -5.49 -34.88
CA GLY A 131 15.69 -6.01 -34.07
C GLY A 131 15.69 -5.39 -32.67
N SER A 132 15.61 -4.07 -32.62
CA SER A 132 15.58 -3.28 -31.39
C SER A 132 14.43 -3.68 -30.46
N VAL A 133 13.23 -3.93 -31.00
CA VAL A 133 12.07 -4.38 -30.22
C VAL A 133 12.27 -5.80 -29.70
N MET A 134 12.74 -6.72 -30.56
CA MET A 134 12.95 -8.12 -30.18
C MET A 134 14.01 -8.28 -29.09
N ASP A 135 15.05 -7.46 -29.08
CA ASP A 135 16.11 -7.50 -28.07
C ASP A 135 15.55 -7.12 -26.68
N VAL A 136 14.72 -6.08 -26.60
CA VAL A 136 14.07 -5.66 -25.34
C VAL A 136 13.11 -6.74 -24.85
N LEU A 137 12.30 -7.32 -25.75
CA LEU A 137 11.35 -8.39 -25.39
C LEU A 137 12.05 -9.65 -24.89
N LYS A 138 13.11 -10.10 -25.58
CA LYS A 138 13.91 -11.26 -25.14
C LYS A 138 14.52 -11.03 -23.77
N LYS A 139 15.11 -9.85 -23.55
CA LYS A 139 15.66 -9.47 -22.24
C LYS A 139 14.59 -9.53 -21.15
N TYR A 140 13.39 -8.99 -21.41
CA TYR A 140 12.28 -9.00 -20.46
C TYR A 140 11.81 -10.41 -20.12
N LEU A 141 11.58 -11.26 -21.12
CA LEU A 141 11.11 -12.63 -20.89
C LEU A 141 12.13 -13.47 -20.12
N LEU A 142 13.42 -13.38 -20.49
CA LEU A 142 14.49 -14.09 -19.78
C LEU A 142 14.65 -13.62 -18.33
N SER A 143 14.41 -12.34 -18.05
CA SER A 143 14.46 -11.80 -16.69
C SER A 143 13.37 -12.33 -15.76
N LYS A 144 12.32 -12.96 -16.30
CA LYS A 144 11.22 -13.55 -15.51
C LYS A 144 11.36 -15.04 -15.24
N GLU A 145 12.28 -15.72 -15.93
CA GLU A 145 12.55 -17.16 -15.74
C GLU A 145 13.66 -17.45 -14.73
N SER A 146 14.32 -16.41 -14.21
CA SER A 146 15.38 -16.48 -13.18
C SER A 146 14.84 -16.14 -11.80
#